data_AF-A0A517YAI7-F1
#
_entry.id   AF-A0A517YAI7-F1
#
_cell.length_a   1.000
_cell.length_b   1.000
_cell.length_c   1.000
_cell.angle_alpha   90.00
_cell.angle_beta   90.00
_cell.angle_gamma   90.00
#
_symmetry.space_group_name_H-M   'P 1'
#
loop_
_entity.id
_entity.type
_entity.pdbx_description
1 polymer ?
#
loop_
_entity_poly.entity_id
_entity_poly.type
_entity_poly.pdbx_seq_one_letter_code
_entity_poly.pdbx_strand_id
1 'polypeptide(L)'
;MSFKSRRPYAVRGFTLVELLVVIAIIGVLVALLLPAVQAAREAARRTQCINHLKQTGLAMHNYHDTHNCLPNSRRDASYTWMAQILPGVEQMALYNKWQLGTSFNSQLQECREAKISIYYCPSRRTASNAKVISENMDGGTATTGIVGDYAVCTGDSSVSGGDYWHPDGTSAANNGVMACWGRMGTAPPAGTPAFKIGTKFSEIQDGTSNTLLAGDKHIYLKELNSPGYGDGTAFNGDKGHSHRAIGTTVPLAKGPFDQTKRAFGSNHPGVCNFVLCDGSVRGIAVNANPTMLGYMGGIADGQVVQGVD
;
A
#
# COMPACT_ATOMS: atom_id res chain seq x y z
N MET A 1 78.90 24.45 16.78
CA MET A 1 77.59 24.00 16.25
C MET A 1 77.70 22.52 15.94
N SER A 2 76.97 21.65 16.65
CA SER A 2 77.01 20.19 16.48
C SER A 2 75.80 19.74 15.65
N PHE A 3 76.05 19.22 14.44
CA PHE A 3 75.01 18.64 13.59
C PHE A 3 74.70 17.21 14.06
N LYS A 4 73.55 17.04 14.71
CA LYS A 4 73.00 15.72 15.09
C LYS A 4 72.50 15.02 13.81
N SER A 5 73.18 13.96 13.35
CA SER A 5 72.74 13.16 12.20
C SER A 5 71.41 12.47 12.52
N ARG A 6 70.35 12.73 11.75
CA ARG A 6 69.10 11.98 11.82
C ARG A 6 69.34 10.58 11.26
N ARG A 7 69.14 9.53 12.07
CA ARG A 7 69.18 8.14 11.59
C ARG A 7 68.06 7.95 10.55
N PRO A 8 68.35 7.39 9.36
CA PRO A 8 67.31 7.09 8.39
C PRO A 8 66.40 6.00 8.97
N TYR A 9 65.09 6.27 9.00
CA TYR A 9 64.09 5.24 9.28
C TYR A 9 64.12 4.25 8.10
N ALA A 10 64.56 3.02 8.34
CA ALA A 10 64.49 1.96 7.35
C ALA A 10 63.02 1.69 7.00
N VAL A 11 62.59 2.10 5.81
CA VAL A 11 61.27 1.76 5.28
C VAL A 11 61.35 0.28 4.88
N ARG A 12 60.66 -0.59 5.62
CA ARG A 12 60.50 -2.00 5.22
C ARG A 12 59.68 -2.04 3.92
N GLY A 13 60.21 -2.67 2.89
CA GLY A 13 59.49 -2.89 1.63
C GLY A 13 58.37 -3.90 1.82
N PHE A 14 57.20 -3.62 1.25
CA PHE A 14 56.04 -4.49 1.29
C PHE A 14 56.17 -5.56 0.19
N THR A 15 55.98 -6.83 0.52
CA THR A 15 56.07 -7.93 -0.46
C THR A 15 54.75 -8.11 -1.21
N LEU A 16 54.84 -8.58 -2.47
CA LEU A 16 53.66 -8.90 -3.28
C LEU A 16 52.72 -9.89 -2.57
N VAL A 17 53.31 -10.86 -1.85
CA VAL A 17 52.56 -11.89 -1.10
C VAL A 17 51.77 -11.26 0.05
N GLU A 18 52.37 -10.35 0.82
CA GLU A 18 51.66 -9.63 1.90
C GLU A 18 50.48 -8.81 1.34
N LEU A 19 50.64 -8.17 0.18
CA LEU A 19 49.53 -7.46 -0.48
C LEU A 19 48.40 -8.41 -0.87
N LEU A 20 48.75 -9.53 -1.49
CA LEU A 20 47.79 -10.50 -2.00
C LEU A 20 46.98 -11.13 -0.86
N VAL A 21 47.63 -11.47 0.26
CA VAL A 21 46.94 -12.03 1.44
C VAL A 21 45.97 -11.02 2.04
N VAL A 22 46.36 -9.74 2.16
CA VAL A 22 45.48 -8.70 2.70
C VAL A 22 44.25 -8.50 1.81
N ILE A 23 44.44 -8.43 0.49
CA ILE A 23 43.32 -8.31 -0.46
C ILE A 23 42.43 -9.55 -0.40
N ALA A 24 43.00 -10.75 -0.28
CA ALA A 24 42.23 -11.99 -0.13
C ALA A 24 41.37 -11.98 1.13
N ILE A 25 41.92 -11.57 2.28
CA ILE A 25 41.18 -11.47 3.55
C ILE A 25 40.05 -10.43 3.43
N ILE A 26 40.34 -9.23 2.91
CA ILE A 26 39.31 -8.19 2.69
C ILE A 26 38.22 -8.71 1.76
N GLY A 27 38.59 -9.38 0.67
CA GLY A 27 37.66 -9.97 -0.29
C GLY A 27 36.70 -10.97 0.36
N VAL A 28 37.21 -11.87 1.21
CA VAL A 28 36.39 -12.83 1.97
C VAL A 28 35.47 -12.11 2.97
N LEU A 29 35.98 -11.14 3.71
CA LEU A 29 35.17 -10.37 4.67
C LEU A 29 34.03 -9.62 3.97
N VAL A 30 34.31 -8.93 2.86
CA VAL A 30 33.28 -8.21 2.09
C VAL A 30 32.27 -9.17 1.49
N ALA A 31 32.71 -10.32 0.96
CA ALA A 31 31.82 -11.32 0.38
C ALA A 31 30.81 -11.87 1.43
N LEU A 32 31.24 -12.02 2.68
CA LEU A 32 30.36 -12.47 3.77
C LEU A 32 29.46 -11.34 4.31
N LEU A 33 29.94 -10.10 4.30
CA LEU A 33 29.20 -8.95 4.84
C LEU A 33 28.12 -8.41 3.88
N LEU A 34 28.34 -8.47 2.56
CA LEU A 34 27.42 -7.86 1.60
C LEU A 34 26.00 -8.47 1.66
N PRO A 35 25.80 -9.80 1.65
CA PRO A 35 24.48 -10.40 1.78
C PRO A 35 23.82 -10.06 3.13
N ALA A 36 24.60 -10.06 4.21
CA ALA A 36 24.11 -9.76 5.55
C ALA A 36 23.61 -8.31 5.67
N VAL A 37 24.37 -7.34 5.16
CA VAL A 37 23.97 -5.92 5.15
C VAL A 37 22.71 -5.70 4.31
N GLN A 38 22.57 -6.40 3.18
CA GLN A 38 21.36 -6.31 2.35
C GLN A 38 20.13 -6.87 3.05
N ALA A 39 20.24 -8.04 3.68
CA ALA A 39 19.17 -8.64 4.46
C ALA A 39 18.74 -7.75 5.64
N ALA A 40 19.71 -7.17 6.36
CA ALA A 40 19.43 -6.24 7.45
C ALA A 40 18.70 -4.97 6.97
N ARG A 41 19.12 -4.41 5.83
CA ARG A 41 18.44 -3.25 5.22
C ARG A 41 17.00 -3.57 4.82
N GLU A 42 16.75 -4.74 4.27
CA GLU A 42 15.41 -5.15 3.89
C GLU A 42 14.51 -5.39 5.11
N ALA A 43 15.03 -6.02 6.16
CA ALA A 43 14.32 -6.18 7.42
C ALA A 43 13.93 -4.83 8.04
N ALA A 44 14.81 -3.82 7.97
CA ALA A 44 14.52 -2.47 8.43
C ALA A 44 13.41 -1.81 7.60
N ARG A 45 13.46 -1.93 6.26
CA ARG A 45 12.39 -1.42 5.37
C ARG A 45 11.05 -2.09 5.63
N ARG A 46 11.05 -3.42 5.86
CA ARG A 46 9.84 -4.17 6.23
C ARG A 46 9.26 -3.70 7.55
N THR A 47 10.10 -3.46 8.55
CA THR A 47 9.66 -2.92 9.85
C THR A 47 9.00 -1.55 9.68
N GLN A 48 9.58 -0.68 8.84
CA GLN A 48 8.98 0.62 8.52
C GLN A 48 7.64 0.48 7.77
N CYS A 49 7.55 -0.42 6.78
CA CYS A 49 6.28 -0.73 6.08
C CYS A 49 5.19 -1.19 7.07
N ILE A 50 5.52 -2.11 7.97
CA ILE A 50 4.61 -2.58 9.02
C ILE A 50 4.13 -1.41 9.88
N ASN A 51 5.02 -0.49 10.25
CA ASN A 51 4.65 0.69 11.02
C ASN A 51 3.75 1.66 10.23
N HIS A 52 3.97 1.85 8.93
CA HIS A 52 3.09 2.65 8.07
C HIS A 52 1.68 2.03 7.97
N LEU A 53 1.58 0.70 7.86
CA LEU A 53 0.31 -0.02 7.87
C LEU A 53 -0.39 0.08 9.23
N LYS A 54 0.35 -0.01 10.35
CA LYS A 54 -0.21 0.24 11.69
C LYS A 54 -0.78 1.65 11.84
N GLN A 55 -0.04 2.67 11.38
CA GLN A 55 -0.51 4.06 11.39
C GLN A 55 -1.75 4.24 10.50
N THR A 56 -1.80 3.55 9.36
CA THR A 56 -2.99 3.52 8.50
C THR A 56 -4.18 2.91 9.24
N GLY A 57 -4.01 1.75 9.90
CA GLY A 57 -5.07 1.12 10.71
C GLY A 57 -5.56 2.03 11.83
N LEU A 58 -4.64 2.66 12.58
CA LEU A 58 -5.00 3.61 13.64
C LEU A 58 -5.80 4.81 13.09
N ALA A 59 -5.39 5.36 11.95
CA ALA A 59 -6.11 6.46 11.32
C ALA A 59 -7.52 6.07 10.86
N MET A 60 -7.70 4.82 10.42
CA MET A 60 -9.02 4.26 10.08
C MET A 60 -9.91 4.10 11.32
N HIS A 61 -9.33 3.68 12.46
CA HIS A 61 -10.04 3.63 13.75
C HIS A 61 -10.44 5.04 14.21
N ASN A 62 -9.54 6.02 14.13
CA ASN A 62 -9.85 7.43 14.43
C ASN A 62 -10.98 7.98 13.52
N TYR A 63 -10.99 7.57 12.24
CA TYR A 63 -12.09 7.91 11.33
C TYR A 63 -13.40 7.26 11.80
N HIS A 64 -13.37 5.99 12.17
CA HIS A 64 -14.54 5.28 12.70
C HIS A 64 -15.08 5.92 13.98
N ASP A 65 -14.22 6.30 14.93
CA ASP A 65 -14.65 6.94 16.18
C ASP A 65 -15.37 8.26 15.95
N THR A 66 -15.00 8.98 14.89
CA THR A 66 -15.60 10.27 14.53
C THR A 66 -16.85 10.15 13.64
N HIS A 67 -16.91 9.14 12.76
CA HIS A 67 -17.97 8.98 11.75
C HIS A 67 -18.93 7.81 12.01
N ASN A 68 -18.65 6.97 13.02
CA ASN A 68 -19.35 5.71 13.35
C ASN A 68 -19.37 4.68 12.21
N CYS A 69 -18.40 4.75 11.31
CA CYS A 69 -18.18 3.81 10.21
C CYS A 69 -16.73 3.92 9.70
N LEU A 70 -16.22 2.85 9.10
CA LEU A 70 -14.97 2.89 8.36
C LEU A 70 -15.13 3.74 7.08
N PRO A 71 -14.06 4.38 6.56
CA PRO A 71 -14.19 5.18 5.36
C PRO A 71 -14.46 4.30 4.14
N ASN A 72 -15.01 4.89 3.10
CA ASN A 72 -15.18 4.18 1.83
C ASN A 72 -13.84 4.09 1.10
N SER A 73 -13.63 3.06 0.28
CA SER A 73 -12.41 2.91 -0.51
C SER A 73 -12.17 4.12 -1.42
N ARG A 74 -13.24 4.63 -2.03
CA ARG A 74 -13.27 5.87 -2.77
C ARG A 74 -14.68 6.45 -2.83
N ARG A 75 -14.75 7.74 -3.11
CA ARG A 75 -15.95 8.44 -3.56
C ARG A 75 -15.74 8.73 -5.04
N ASP A 76 -16.56 8.11 -5.87
CA ASP A 76 -16.42 8.15 -7.33
C ASP A 76 -16.38 9.59 -7.86
N ALA A 77 -15.45 9.85 -8.77
CA ALA A 77 -15.04 11.16 -9.30
C ALA A 77 -14.41 12.15 -8.28
N SER A 78 -14.41 11.87 -6.97
CA SER A 78 -13.94 12.80 -5.92
C SER A 78 -12.57 12.42 -5.34
N TYR A 79 -12.55 11.59 -4.29
CA TYR A 79 -11.36 11.29 -3.49
C TYR A 79 -11.37 9.86 -2.97
N THR A 80 -10.23 9.37 -2.50
CA THR A 80 -10.07 8.01 -1.95
C THR A 80 -10.09 7.98 -0.43
N TRP A 81 -10.03 6.78 0.17
CA TRP A 81 -9.82 6.60 1.61
C TRP A 81 -8.60 7.37 2.15
N MET A 82 -7.56 7.53 1.32
CA MET A 82 -6.34 8.24 1.70
C MET A 82 -6.59 9.73 1.99
N ALA A 83 -7.59 10.35 1.35
CA ALA A 83 -7.99 11.71 1.69
C ALA A 83 -8.87 11.75 2.96
N GLN A 84 -9.72 10.73 3.15
CA GLN A 84 -10.65 10.64 4.28
C GLN A 84 -9.93 10.50 5.63
N ILE A 85 -8.81 9.78 5.67
CA ILE A 85 -8.06 9.53 6.91
C ILE A 85 -6.97 10.58 7.21
N LEU A 86 -6.83 11.64 6.41
CA LEU A 86 -5.81 12.68 6.61
C LEU A 86 -5.77 13.24 8.05
N PRO A 87 -6.91 13.49 8.72
CA PRO A 87 -6.90 13.91 10.12
C PRO A 87 -6.22 12.90 11.05
N GLY A 88 -6.46 11.60 10.84
CA GLY A 88 -5.90 10.52 11.65
C GLY A 88 -4.42 10.23 11.40
N VAL A 89 -3.81 10.89 10.43
CA VAL A 89 -2.38 10.77 10.08
C VAL A 89 -1.64 12.10 10.24
N GLU A 90 -2.17 12.98 11.10
CA GLU A 90 -1.60 14.29 11.43
C GLU A 90 -1.50 15.24 10.22
N GLN A 91 -2.41 15.12 9.25
CA GLN A 91 -2.49 15.97 8.06
C GLN A 91 -3.74 16.87 8.05
N MET A 92 -4.13 17.37 9.23
CA MET A 92 -5.34 18.19 9.40
C MET A 92 -5.30 19.49 8.57
N ALA A 93 -4.15 20.15 8.49
CA ALA A 93 -3.99 21.37 7.68
C ALA A 93 -4.21 21.11 6.18
N LEU A 94 -3.81 19.94 5.69
CA LEU A 94 -4.06 19.51 4.32
C LEU A 94 -5.53 19.15 4.12
N TYR A 95 -6.13 18.41 5.06
CA TYR A 95 -7.54 18.02 4.99
C TYR A 95 -8.48 19.24 4.93
N ASN A 96 -8.20 20.31 5.68
CA ASN A 96 -9.00 21.53 5.64
C ASN A 96 -9.00 22.25 4.28
N LYS A 97 -8.04 21.92 3.41
CA LYS A 97 -7.95 22.45 2.05
C LYS A 97 -8.70 21.60 1.03
N TRP A 98 -9.09 20.37 1.39
CA TRP A 98 -9.91 19.51 0.55
C TRP A 98 -11.34 20.03 0.48
N GLN A 99 -11.87 20.14 -0.73
CA GLN A 99 -13.26 20.51 -0.97
C GLN A 99 -14.08 19.23 -1.08
N LEU A 100 -14.60 18.74 0.05
CA LEU A 100 -15.35 17.49 0.06
C LEU A 100 -16.62 17.61 -0.81
N GLY A 101 -16.75 16.73 -1.79
CA GLY A 101 -17.89 16.73 -2.72
C GLY A 101 -17.63 17.43 -4.05
N THR A 102 -16.42 17.91 -4.31
CA THR A 102 -15.99 18.31 -5.66
C THR A 102 -15.13 17.23 -6.32
N SER A 103 -15.08 17.25 -7.65
CA SER A 103 -14.35 16.24 -8.41
C SER A 103 -12.84 16.37 -8.18
N PHE A 104 -12.10 15.27 -8.32
CA PHE A 104 -10.65 15.24 -8.12
C PHE A 104 -9.92 16.35 -8.89
N ASN A 105 -10.26 16.55 -10.16
CA ASN A 105 -9.67 17.58 -11.02
C ASN A 105 -9.95 19.02 -10.56
N SER A 106 -11.00 19.25 -9.79
CA SER A 106 -11.35 20.55 -9.21
C SER A 106 -10.67 20.82 -7.87
N GLN A 107 -10.01 19.83 -7.27
CA GLN A 107 -9.28 20.01 -6.02
C GLN A 107 -8.06 20.92 -6.23
N LEU A 108 -7.48 21.44 -5.14
CA LEU A 108 -6.22 22.17 -5.22
C LEU A 108 -5.07 21.21 -5.60
N GLN A 109 -4.12 21.68 -6.41
CA GLN A 109 -2.96 20.87 -6.81
C GLN A 109 -2.16 20.39 -5.60
N GLU A 110 -1.99 21.24 -4.59
CA GLU A 110 -1.32 20.87 -3.33
C GLU A 110 -2.01 19.71 -2.60
N CYS A 111 -3.33 19.56 -2.72
CA CYS A 111 -4.07 18.44 -2.16
C CYS A 111 -3.81 17.15 -2.96
N ARG A 112 -3.85 17.24 -4.30
CA ARG A 112 -3.66 16.07 -5.18
C ARG A 112 -2.24 15.53 -5.19
N GLU A 113 -1.26 16.40 -4.98
CA GLU A 113 0.17 16.09 -5.11
C GLU A 113 0.89 15.94 -3.75
N ALA A 114 0.14 16.01 -2.65
CA ALA A 114 0.69 15.91 -1.30
C ALA A 114 1.41 14.58 -1.05
N LYS A 115 2.67 14.66 -0.65
CA LYS A 115 3.51 13.50 -0.35
C LYS A 115 3.44 13.15 1.13
N ILE A 116 2.66 12.13 1.46
CA ILE A 116 2.49 11.65 2.83
C ILE A 116 3.30 10.38 3.03
N SER A 117 4.32 10.44 3.89
CA SER A 117 5.31 9.36 4.06
C SER A 117 4.69 7.99 4.35
N ILE A 118 3.58 7.96 5.10
CA ILE A 118 2.90 6.74 5.51
C ILE A 118 2.17 6.02 4.37
N TYR A 119 2.05 6.61 3.18
CA TYR A 119 1.41 5.98 2.01
C TYR A 119 2.38 5.23 1.10
N TYR A 120 3.64 5.15 1.49
CA TYR A 120 4.68 4.50 0.71
C TYR A 120 5.27 3.28 1.42
N CYS A 121 5.53 2.23 0.64
CA CYS A 121 6.30 1.09 1.09
C CYS A 121 7.80 1.41 0.88
N PRO A 122 8.65 1.47 1.93
CA PRO A 122 10.06 1.86 1.79
C PRO A 122 10.88 0.96 0.87
N SER A 123 10.45 -0.29 0.63
CA SER A 123 11.09 -1.20 -0.34
C SER A 123 10.74 -0.87 -1.80
N ARG A 124 9.71 -0.05 -2.04
CA ARG A 124 9.39 0.47 -3.37
C ARG A 124 9.84 1.92 -3.54
N ARG A 125 9.41 2.81 -2.64
CA ARG A 125 9.65 4.25 -2.72
C ARG A 125 9.48 4.94 -1.38
N THR A 126 9.91 6.20 -1.33
CA THR A 126 9.76 7.13 -0.22
C THR A 126 9.01 8.37 -0.71
N ALA A 127 8.52 9.20 0.20
CA ALA A 127 7.92 10.49 -0.17
C ALA A 127 8.85 11.34 -1.05
N SER A 128 10.17 11.30 -0.80
CA SER A 128 11.15 12.08 -1.57
C SER A 128 11.23 11.68 -3.05
N ASN A 129 11.12 10.39 -3.38
CA ASN A 129 11.23 9.90 -4.76
C ASN A 129 9.88 9.53 -5.42
N ALA A 130 8.76 9.60 -4.68
CA ALA A 130 7.42 9.46 -5.23
C ALA A 130 7.15 10.47 -6.36
N LYS A 131 6.49 10.00 -7.42
CA LYS A 131 6.26 10.77 -8.65
C LYS A 131 4.83 11.30 -8.71
N VAL A 132 4.72 12.57 -9.10
CA VAL A 132 3.45 13.11 -9.61
C VAL A 132 3.32 12.64 -11.05
N ILE A 133 2.17 12.08 -11.38
CA ILE A 133 1.84 11.58 -12.71
C ILE A 133 0.60 12.31 -13.24
N SER A 134 0.42 12.31 -14.56
CA SER A 134 -0.80 12.79 -15.20
C SER A 134 -1.71 11.61 -15.52
N GLU A 135 -3.00 11.74 -15.22
CA GLU A 135 -4.01 10.72 -15.48
C GLU A 135 -5.30 11.36 -16.02
N ASN A 136 -5.93 10.71 -16.99
CA ASN A 136 -7.21 11.17 -17.52
C ASN A 136 -8.34 10.79 -16.58
N MET A 137 -9.10 11.79 -16.14
CA MET A 137 -10.42 11.59 -15.54
C MET A 137 -11.38 10.97 -16.56
N ASP A 138 -12.42 10.29 -16.08
CA ASP A 138 -13.60 9.92 -16.84
C ASP A 138 -14.22 11.20 -17.42
N GLY A 139 -14.33 11.26 -18.75
CA GLY A 139 -14.66 12.49 -19.48
C GLY A 139 -13.46 13.23 -20.10
N GLY A 140 -12.23 12.71 -19.95
CA GLY A 140 -11.07 13.08 -20.76
C GLY A 140 -10.17 14.20 -20.21
N THR A 141 -10.49 14.77 -19.05
CA THR A 141 -9.66 15.83 -18.44
C THR A 141 -8.41 15.25 -17.80
N ALA A 142 -7.23 15.50 -18.38
CA ALA A 142 -5.95 15.12 -17.78
C ALA A 142 -5.68 15.92 -16.50
N THR A 143 -5.43 15.22 -15.40
CA THR A 143 -5.21 15.80 -14.07
C THR A 143 -3.98 15.18 -13.43
N THR A 144 -3.17 16.00 -12.75
CA THR A 144 -2.00 15.53 -12.03
C THR A 144 -2.34 15.05 -10.62
N GLY A 145 -1.66 13.99 -10.16
CA GLY A 145 -1.78 13.49 -8.80
C GLY A 145 -0.57 12.67 -8.37
N ILE A 146 -0.38 12.55 -7.06
CA ILE A 146 0.67 11.70 -6.49
C ILE A 146 0.25 10.23 -6.55
N VAL A 147 1.21 9.34 -6.71
CA VAL A 147 1.08 7.87 -6.59
C VAL A 147 1.10 7.39 -5.13
N GLY A 148 0.69 6.15 -4.86
CA GLY A 148 0.66 5.56 -3.50
C GLY A 148 0.83 4.04 -3.51
N ASP A 149 1.24 3.43 -2.39
CA ASP A 149 1.65 2.01 -2.34
C ASP A 149 0.78 1.08 -1.53
N TYR A 150 -0.21 1.61 -0.84
CA TYR A 150 -1.17 0.80 -0.10
C TYR A 150 -2.52 0.82 -0.79
N ALA A 151 -3.24 -0.28 -0.63
CA ALA A 151 -4.61 -0.39 -1.07
C ALA A 151 -5.48 -0.97 0.04
N VAL A 152 -6.76 -0.60 0.04
CA VAL A 152 -7.76 -1.20 0.94
C VAL A 152 -8.39 -2.44 0.32
N CYS A 153 -8.86 -3.36 1.16
CA CYS A 153 -9.53 -4.58 0.73
C CYS A 153 -11.01 -4.32 0.44
N THR A 154 -11.45 -4.63 -0.78
CA THR A 154 -12.85 -4.47 -1.20
C THR A 154 -13.65 -5.78 -1.17
N GLY A 155 -13.05 -6.92 -0.84
CA GLY A 155 -13.76 -8.19 -0.71
C GLY A 155 -13.04 -9.39 -1.32
N ASP A 156 -13.76 -10.52 -1.31
CA ASP A 156 -13.36 -11.75 -1.97
C ASP A 156 -13.59 -11.67 -3.48
N SER A 157 -12.51 -11.70 -4.24
CA SER A 157 -12.50 -11.71 -5.70
C SER A 157 -13.29 -12.86 -6.35
N SER A 158 -13.64 -13.92 -5.61
CA SER A 158 -14.40 -15.06 -6.10
C SER A 158 -15.92 -14.87 -6.09
N VAL A 159 -16.43 -13.84 -5.42
CA VAL A 159 -17.88 -13.63 -5.29
C VAL A 159 -18.48 -13.14 -6.60
N SER A 160 -19.35 -13.97 -7.17
CA SER A 160 -20.03 -13.69 -8.44
C SER A 160 -20.91 -12.44 -8.34
N GLY A 161 -20.72 -11.51 -9.28
CA GLY A 161 -21.44 -10.24 -9.32
C GLY A 161 -20.84 -9.13 -8.46
N GLY A 162 -19.71 -9.38 -7.78
CA GLY A 162 -18.95 -8.35 -7.06
C GLY A 162 -18.36 -7.34 -8.04
N ASP A 163 -19.04 -6.19 -8.21
CA ASP A 163 -18.44 -5.07 -8.92
C ASP A 163 -17.52 -4.31 -7.97
N TYR A 164 -16.25 -4.74 -7.93
CA TYR A 164 -15.17 -4.05 -7.21
C TYR A 164 -14.60 -2.86 -8.01
N TRP A 165 -15.04 -2.68 -9.26
CA TRP A 165 -14.65 -1.57 -10.14
C TRP A 165 -15.53 -0.35 -9.92
N HIS A 166 -16.84 -0.54 -9.90
CA HIS A 166 -17.83 0.47 -9.58
C HIS A 166 -18.73 -0.05 -8.45
N PRO A 167 -18.19 -0.26 -7.23
CA PRO A 167 -19.02 -0.59 -6.08
C PRO A 167 -19.78 0.65 -5.65
N ASP A 168 -20.69 1.16 -6.47
CA ASP A 168 -21.69 2.17 -6.13
C ASP A 168 -22.65 1.72 -5.01
N GLY A 169 -22.25 0.72 -4.21
CA GLY A 169 -23.04 0.06 -3.19
C GLY A 169 -24.18 -0.78 -3.76
N THR A 170 -24.34 -0.90 -5.09
CA THR A 170 -25.52 -1.55 -5.68
C THR A 170 -25.36 -3.05 -5.89
N SER A 171 -24.13 -3.55 -6.01
CA SER A 171 -23.91 -5.00 -6.06
C SER A 171 -24.04 -5.60 -4.65
N ALA A 172 -25.15 -6.30 -4.42
CA ALA A 172 -25.40 -7.06 -3.19
C ALA A 172 -24.34 -8.17 -2.93
N ALA A 173 -23.48 -8.42 -3.92
CA ALA A 173 -22.40 -9.38 -3.91
C ALA A 173 -21.08 -8.84 -3.30
N ASN A 174 -20.94 -7.51 -3.09
CA ASN A 174 -19.74 -6.96 -2.48
C ASN A 174 -19.68 -7.26 -0.97
N ASN A 175 -18.78 -8.17 -0.59
CA ASN A 175 -18.66 -8.68 0.78
C ASN A 175 -17.51 -8.07 1.61
N GLY A 176 -16.75 -7.12 1.06
CA GLY A 176 -15.61 -6.54 1.76
C GLY A 176 -15.93 -5.38 2.70
N VAL A 177 -14.92 -5.03 3.49
CA VAL A 177 -14.96 -3.94 4.48
C VAL A 177 -15.06 -2.57 3.80
N MET A 178 -14.27 -2.34 2.76
CA MET A 178 -14.07 -1.02 2.16
C MET A 178 -14.75 -0.94 0.79
N ALA A 179 -16.07 -0.73 0.78
CA ALA A 179 -16.81 -0.48 -0.47
C ALA A 179 -16.53 0.94 -1.01
N CYS A 180 -16.79 1.20 -2.31
CA CYS A 180 -16.82 2.60 -2.76
C CYS A 180 -18.16 3.25 -2.42
N TRP A 181 -18.13 4.57 -2.39
CA TRP A 181 -19.30 5.40 -2.26
C TRP A 181 -19.69 5.88 -3.66
N GLY A 182 -20.99 5.86 -3.95
CA GLY A 182 -21.52 6.05 -5.29
C GLY A 182 -21.02 7.27 -6.05
N ARG A 183 -21.29 7.24 -7.36
CA ARG A 183 -20.86 8.28 -8.30
C ARG A 183 -21.44 9.65 -7.91
N MET A 184 -20.54 10.65 -7.81
CA MET A 184 -20.92 12.04 -7.58
C MET A 184 -22.06 12.47 -8.49
N GLY A 185 -23.14 13.01 -7.90
CA GLY A 185 -24.29 13.53 -8.63
C GLY A 185 -25.24 12.47 -9.20
N THR A 186 -25.04 11.19 -8.91
CA THR A 186 -25.99 10.14 -9.28
C THR A 186 -26.83 9.73 -8.08
N ALA A 187 -28.15 9.65 -8.26
CA ALA A 187 -29.01 8.99 -7.30
C ALA A 187 -28.83 7.46 -7.44
N PRO A 188 -28.90 6.71 -6.33
CA PRO A 188 -28.82 5.27 -6.38
C PRO A 188 -30.02 4.72 -7.19
N PRO A 189 -29.87 3.61 -7.94
CA PRO A 189 -30.98 2.96 -8.62
C PRO A 189 -32.17 2.70 -7.68
N ALA A 190 -33.40 2.87 -8.15
CA ALA A 190 -34.59 2.67 -7.34
C ALA A 190 -34.61 1.25 -6.75
N GLY A 191 -34.75 1.15 -5.42
CA GLY A 191 -34.74 -0.13 -4.69
C GLY A 191 -33.37 -0.57 -4.16
N THR A 192 -32.30 0.17 -4.43
CA THR A 192 -31.00 -0.04 -3.77
C THR A 192 -30.93 0.77 -2.47
N PRO A 193 -30.39 0.21 -1.37
CA PRO A 193 -30.07 1.00 -0.18
C PRO A 193 -29.23 2.20 -0.61
N ALA A 194 -29.51 3.38 -0.05
CA ALA A 194 -28.92 4.64 -0.50
C ALA A 194 -27.41 4.69 -0.26
N PHE A 195 -26.64 4.04 -1.13
CA PHE A 195 -25.21 3.75 -1.01
C PHE A 195 -24.86 2.99 0.29
N LYS A 196 -23.91 2.05 0.25
CA LYS A 196 -23.39 1.49 1.49
C LYS A 196 -22.63 2.62 2.21
N ILE A 197 -23.25 3.22 3.22
CA ILE A 197 -22.54 4.03 4.21
C ILE A 197 -21.49 3.09 4.83
N GLY A 198 -20.27 3.58 5.02
CA GLY A 198 -19.10 2.75 5.30
C GLY A 198 -19.35 1.67 6.37
N THR A 199 -18.61 0.56 6.27
CA THR A 199 -18.83 -0.61 7.14
C THR A 199 -18.51 -0.29 8.59
N LYS A 200 -19.39 -0.69 9.52
CA LYS A 200 -19.15 -0.58 10.96
C LYS A 200 -18.40 -1.79 11.48
N PHE A 201 -17.61 -1.65 12.55
CA PHE A 201 -16.96 -2.83 13.16
C PHE A 201 -17.96 -3.90 13.61
N SER A 202 -19.17 -3.51 14.03
CA SER A 202 -20.25 -4.44 14.39
C SER A 202 -20.79 -5.27 13.22
N GLU A 203 -20.53 -4.86 11.98
CA GLU A 203 -20.95 -5.58 10.76
C GLU A 203 -19.91 -6.62 10.32
N ILE A 204 -18.74 -6.68 10.96
CA ILE A 204 -17.66 -7.62 10.67
C ILE A 204 -17.86 -8.88 11.53
N GLN A 205 -18.66 -9.82 11.03
CA GLN A 205 -19.07 -11.04 11.71
C GLN A 205 -17.97 -12.12 11.71
N ASP A 206 -17.10 -12.14 10.70
CA ASP A 206 -16.00 -13.12 10.59
C ASP A 206 -14.81 -12.80 11.52
N GLY A 207 -14.91 -11.70 12.28
CA GLY A 207 -13.93 -11.26 13.26
C GLY A 207 -12.95 -10.22 12.71
N THR A 208 -12.77 -9.13 13.46
CA THR A 208 -11.90 -8.01 13.06
C THR A 208 -10.42 -8.40 12.97
N SER A 209 -10.00 -9.44 13.70
CA SER A 209 -8.65 -9.99 13.70
C SER A 209 -8.36 -10.99 12.57
N ASN A 210 -9.36 -11.33 11.76
CA ASN A 210 -9.26 -12.21 10.59
C ASN A 210 -9.59 -11.50 9.27
N THR A 211 -10.14 -10.29 9.35
CA THR A 211 -10.60 -9.53 8.19
C THR A 211 -9.54 -8.51 7.74
N LEU A 212 -9.17 -8.52 6.46
CA LEU A 212 -8.20 -7.59 5.88
C LEU A 212 -8.81 -6.19 5.73
N LEU A 213 -8.05 -5.18 6.18
CA LEU A 213 -8.42 -3.78 6.00
C LEU A 213 -7.66 -3.15 4.84
N ALA A 214 -6.32 -3.20 4.89
CA ALA A 214 -5.44 -2.65 3.86
C ALA A 214 -4.12 -3.41 3.78
N GLY A 215 -3.41 -3.30 2.66
CA GLY A 215 -2.12 -3.96 2.47
C GLY A 215 -1.30 -3.38 1.33
N ASP A 216 -0.11 -3.97 1.12
CA ASP A 216 0.77 -3.61 0.01
C ASP A 216 0.06 -3.79 -1.34
N LYS A 217 -0.03 -2.70 -2.11
CA LYS A 217 -0.59 -2.66 -3.46
C LYS A 217 0.41 -3.28 -4.44
N HIS A 218 0.04 -4.31 -5.18
CA HIS A 218 0.90 -4.79 -6.26
C HIS A 218 0.91 -3.80 -7.43
N ILE A 219 2.09 -3.62 -8.00
CA ILE A 219 2.34 -2.86 -9.21
C ILE A 219 3.33 -3.66 -10.05
N TYR A 220 2.95 -4.00 -11.27
CA TYR A 220 3.89 -4.57 -12.22
C TYR A 220 4.99 -3.54 -12.53
N LEU A 221 6.25 -3.90 -12.33
CA LEU A 221 7.37 -2.95 -12.38
C LEU A 221 7.46 -2.16 -13.70
N LYS A 222 7.05 -2.74 -14.84
CA LYS A 222 7.02 -2.04 -16.13
C LYS A 222 5.95 -0.97 -16.23
N GLU A 223 4.96 -0.99 -15.35
CA GLU A 223 3.87 -0.03 -15.26
C GLU A 223 4.03 0.91 -14.05
N LEU A 224 5.21 0.95 -13.42
CA LEU A 224 5.51 1.86 -12.32
C LEU A 224 5.44 3.32 -12.79
N ASN A 225 4.73 4.16 -12.03
CA ASN A 225 4.36 5.53 -12.41
C ASN A 225 3.60 5.65 -13.76
N SER A 226 2.95 4.59 -14.22
CA SER A 226 2.07 4.62 -15.38
C SER A 226 0.62 4.43 -14.94
N PRO A 227 -0.29 5.39 -15.21
CA PRO A 227 -1.71 5.18 -14.96
C PRO A 227 -2.26 4.07 -15.86
N GLY A 228 -3.42 3.50 -15.50
CA GLY A 228 -4.04 2.35 -16.18
C GLY A 228 -4.30 1.17 -15.24
N TYR A 229 -3.72 0.00 -15.52
CA TYR A 229 -3.73 -1.14 -14.59
C TYR A 229 -2.56 -1.12 -13.59
N GLY A 230 -1.63 -0.18 -13.77
CA GLY A 230 -0.40 -0.05 -13.01
C GLY A 230 -0.50 0.90 -11.82
N ASP A 231 0.35 1.91 -11.81
CA ASP A 231 0.54 2.81 -10.68
C ASP A 231 -0.15 4.16 -10.89
N GLY A 232 -1.46 4.17 -10.71
CA GLY A 232 -2.25 5.39 -10.80
C GLY A 232 -2.21 6.27 -9.55
N THR A 233 -2.95 7.37 -9.62
CA THR A 233 -2.96 8.41 -8.59
C THR A 233 -3.66 7.94 -7.31
N ALA A 234 -3.08 8.26 -6.15
CA ALA A 234 -3.45 7.79 -4.82
C ALA A 234 -4.77 8.36 -4.31
N PHE A 235 -5.01 9.63 -4.60
CA PHE A 235 -6.17 10.37 -4.11
C PHE A 235 -7.32 10.47 -5.11
N ASN A 236 -7.16 9.96 -6.33
CA ASN A 236 -8.18 10.11 -7.37
C ASN A 236 -9.35 9.14 -7.14
N GLY A 237 -10.47 9.67 -6.65
CA GLY A 237 -11.68 8.87 -6.43
C GLY A 237 -12.34 8.40 -7.72
N ASP A 238 -11.97 8.94 -8.87
CA ASP A 238 -12.49 8.55 -10.18
C ASP A 238 -11.92 7.21 -10.67
N LYS A 239 -10.76 6.80 -10.15
CA LYS A 239 -10.08 5.57 -10.55
C LYS A 239 -9.91 4.60 -9.39
N GLY A 240 -10.02 3.30 -9.67
CA GLY A 240 -9.89 2.22 -8.68
C GLY A 240 -8.45 1.86 -8.30
N HIS A 241 -7.56 2.84 -8.11
CA HIS A 241 -6.13 2.56 -7.88
C HIS A 241 -5.78 2.21 -6.44
N SER A 242 -6.54 2.71 -5.48
CA SER A 242 -6.25 2.60 -4.05
C SER A 242 -7.01 1.47 -3.35
N HIS A 243 -7.64 0.57 -4.10
CA HIS A 243 -8.37 -0.58 -3.55
C HIS A 243 -8.12 -1.85 -4.37
N ARG A 244 -8.29 -3.01 -3.74
CA ARG A 244 -8.02 -4.33 -4.33
C ARG A 244 -8.99 -5.36 -3.75
N ALA A 245 -9.47 -6.26 -4.60
CA ALA A 245 -10.06 -7.52 -4.14
C ALA A 245 -8.94 -8.55 -3.97
N ILE A 246 -9.23 -9.62 -3.25
CA ILE A 246 -8.29 -10.72 -3.01
C ILE A 246 -9.02 -12.05 -3.05
N GLY A 247 -8.40 -13.12 -3.52
CA GLY A 247 -9.02 -14.44 -3.51
C GLY A 247 -8.56 -15.32 -4.66
N THR A 248 -9.38 -16.30 -5.03
CA THR A 248 -9.04 -17.30 -6.07
C THR A 248 -8.91 -16.72 -7.48
N THR A 249 -9.63 -15.64 -7.80
CA THR A 249 -9.57 -15.01 -9.13
C THR A 249 -8.48 -13.92 -9.19
N VAL A 250 -8.15 -13.31 -8.06
CA VAL A 250 -7.06 -12.33 -7.90
C VAL A 250 -6.18 -12.72 -6.70
N PRO A 251 -5.22 -13.64 -6.90
CA PRO A 251 -4.31 -14.07 -5.84
C PRO A 251 -3.24 -13.00 -5.53
N LEU A 252 -2.44 -13.23 -4.48
CA LEU A 252 -1.27 -12.39 -4.22
C LEU A 252 -0.26 -12.48 -5.37
N ALA A 253 0.25 -11.31 -5.76
CA ALA A 253 1.37 -11.25 -6.68
C ALA A 253 2.64 -11.81 -6.04
N LYS A 254 3.38 -12.62 -6.80
CA LYS A 254 4.57 -13.35 -6.31
C LYS A 254 5.83 -12.50 -6.28
N GLY A 255 5.80 -11.30 -6.85
CA GLY A 255 6.92 -10.37 -6.89
C GLY A 255 6.72 -9.23 -7.89
N PRO A 256 7.72 -8.35 -8.07
CA PRO A 256 7.58 -7.10 -8.82
C PRO A 256 7.35 -7.29 -10.33
N PHE A 257 7.68 -8.45 -10.89
CA PHE A 257 7.48 -8.78 -12.31
C PHE A 257 6.20 -9.59 -12.58
N ASP A 258 5.42 -9.88 -11.54
CA ASP A 258 4.12 -10.53 -11.69
C ASP A 258 3.17 -9.59 -12.46
N GLN A 259 2.47 -10.14 -13.45
CA GLN A 259 1.57 -9.38 -14.33
C GLN A 259 0.13 -9.38 -13.83
N THR A 260 -0.15 -9.99 -12.67
CA THR A 260 -1.48 -10.01 -12.07
C THR A 260 -1.93 -8.58 -11.79
N LYS A 261 -2.90 -8.12 -12.56
CA LYS A 261 -3.41 -6.75 -12.45
C LYS A 261 -4.31 -6.65 -11.24
N ARG A 262 -4.26 -5.50 -10.55
CA ARG A 262 -5.20 -5.18 -9.46
C ARG A 262 -5.20 -6.22 -8.33
N ALA A 263 -4.04 -6.83 -8.09
CA ALA A 263 -3.77 -7.66 -6.93
C ALA A 263 -3.14 -6.87 -5.77
N PHE A 264 -3.19 -7.46 -4.59
CA PHE A 264 -2.23 -7.17 -3.53
C PHE A 264 -0.89 -7.85 -3.81
N GLY A 265 0.17 -7.28 -3.26
CA GLY A 265 1.53 -7.82 -3.41
C GLY A 265 2.58 -6.78 -3.04
N SER A 266 3.70 -7.27 -2.52
CA SER A 266 4.73 -6.43 -1.94
C SER A 266 6.06 -6.50 -2.70
N ASN A 267 6.88 -5.47 -2.47
CA ASN A 267 8.29 -5.47 -2.85
C ASN A 267 9.16 -6.21 -1.82
N HIS A 268 8.60 -6.58 -0.66
CA HIS A 268 9.25 -7.45 0.31
C HIS A 268 9.32 -8.90 -0.23
N PRO A 269 10.50 -9.54 -0.29
CA PRO A 269 10.61 -10.90 -0.81
C PRO A 269 9.77 -11.91 -0.02
N GLY A 270 8.89 -12.64 -0.72
CA GLY A 270 8.15 -13.78 -0.18
C GLY A 270 6.96 -13.44 0.74
N VAL A 271 6.73 -12.16 1.07
CA VAL A 271 5.68 -11.76 2.02
C VAL A 271 4.96 -10.50 1.56
N CYS A 272 3.65 -10.44 1.79
CA CYS A 272 2.83 -9.25 1.64
C CYS A 272 2.28 -8.83 3.00
N ASN A 273 2.51 -7.58 3.42
CA ASN A 273 2.03 -7.13 4.71
C ASN A 273 0.62 -6.54 4.59
N PHE A 274 -0.21 -6.84 5.59
CA PHE A 274 -1.57 -6.37 5.70
C PHE A 274 -1.85 -5.85 7.10
N VAL A 275 -2.61 -4.77 7.20
CA VAL A 275 -3.32 -4.39 8.42
C VAL A 275 -4.72 -4.99 8.40
N LEU A 276 -5.13 -5.57 9.52
CA LEU A 276 -6.45 -6.16 9.73
C LEU A 276 -7.40 -5.14 10.36
N CYS A 277 -8.70 -5.44 10.40
CA CYS A 277 -9.70 -4.53 10.94
C CYS A 277 -9.52 -4.22 12.44
N ASP A 278 -8.87 -5.10 13.20
CA ASP A 278 -8.49 -4.85 14.60
C ASP A 278 -7.25 -3.94 14.76
N GLY A 279 -6.62 -3.52 13.67
CA GLY A 279 -5.40 -2.71 13.66
C GLY A 279 -4.10 -3.48 13.81
N SER A 280 -4.15 -4.81 13.99
CA SER A 280 -2.96 -5.66 13.97
C SER A 280 -2.40 -5.76 12.54
N VAL A 281 -1.09 -6.01 12.42
CA VAL A 281 -0.43 -6.18 11.12
C VAL A 281 0.14 -7.58 11.01
N ARG A 282 -0.18 -8.25 9.91
CA ARG A 282 0.27 -9.61 9.60
C ARG A 282 1.00 -9.63 8.27
N GLY A 283 2.14 -10.32 8.23
CA GLY A 283 2.81 -10.66 6.98
C GLY A 283 2.28 -11.99 6.48
N ILE A 284 1.69 -12.00 5.29
CA ILE A 284 1.11 -13.19 4.66
C ILE A 284 2.04 -13.65 3.54
N ALA A 285 2.35 -14.94 3.49
CA ALA A 285 3.23 -15.48 2.46
C ALA A 285 2.61 -15.35 1.06
N VAL A 286 3.42 -15.03 0.04
CA VAL A 286 2.91 -14.82 -1.35
C VAL A 286 2.37 -16.09 -2.00
N ASN A 287 2.62 -17.26 -1.40
CA ASN A 287 2.11 -18.57 -1.80
C ASN A 287 0.93 -19.04 -0.92
N ALA A 288 0.39 -18.19 -0.04
CA ALA A 288 -0.78 -18.51 0.76
C ALA A 288 -1.96 -18.94 -0.11
N ASN A 289 -2.81 -19.83 0.43
CA ASN A 289 -3.95 -20.38 -0.29
C ASN A 289 -4.92 -19.26 -0.71
N PRO A 290 -5.15 -19.03 -2.01
CA PRO A 290 -6.04 -17.97 -2.48
C PRO A 290 -7.47 -18.06 -1.95
N THR A 291 -7.98 -19.26 -1.65
CA THR A 291 -9.31 -19.43 -1.02
C THR A 291 -9.34 -18.85 0.38
N MET A 292 -8.31 -19.09 1.19
CA MET A 292 -8.23 -18.54 2.55
C MET A 292 -8.09 -17.02 2.52
N LEU A 293 -7.35 -16.49 1.54
CA LEU A 293 -7.25 -15.05 1.34
C LEU A 293 -8.59 -14.43 0.98
N GLY A 294 -9.40 -15.12 0.17
CA GLY A 294 -10.78 -14.72 -0.13
C GLY A 294 -11.61 -14.59 1.14
N TYR A 295 -11.57 -15.60 2.02
CA TYR A 295 -12.29 -15.57 3.30
C TYR A 295 -11.85 -14.41 4.19
N MET A 296 -10.55 -14.10 4.24
CA MET A 296 -10.07 -12.90 4.96
C MET A 296 -10.50 -11.58 4.29
N GLY A 297 -10.90 -11.60 3.02
CA GLY A 297 -11.41 -10.43 2.31
C GLY A 297 -12.88 -10.11 2.63
N GLY A 298 -13.67 -11.12 2.99
CA GLY A 298 -15.07 -11.01 3.37
C GLY A 298 -15.28 -10.53 4.81
N ILE A 299 -16.49 -10.04 5.13
CA ILE A 299 -16.86 -9.59 6.48
C ILE A 299 -17.91 -10.46 7.17
N ALA A 300 -18.63 -11.30 6.43
CA ALA A 300 -19.74 -12.12 6.94
C ALA A 300 -20.01 -13.34 6.05
N ASP A 301 -18.99 -14.11 5.67
CA ASP A 301 -19.12 -15.34 4.89
C ASP A 301 -19.22 -16.61 5.76
N GLY A 302 -18.96 -16.49 7.06
CA GLY A 302 -19.01 -17.59 8.04
C GLY A 302 -17.93 -18.66 7.81
N GLN A 303 -16.92 -18.39 6.99
CA GLN A 303 -15.86 -19.33 6.67
C GLN A 303 -14.70 -19.23 7.66
N VAL A 304 -14.07 -20.37 7.93
CA VAL A 304 -12.95 -20.44 8.87
C VAL A 304 -11.64 -20.19 8.10
N VAL A 305 -10.88 -19.19 8.53
CA VAL A 305 -9.54 -18.89 8.01
C VAL A 305 -8.51 -19.80 8.70
N GLN A 306 -7.74 -20.58 7.93
CA GLN A 306 -6.65 -21.42 8.44
C GLN A 306 -5.43 -21.39 7.51
N GLY A 307 -4.21 -21.52 8.06
CA GLY A 307 -3.00 -21.79 7.28
C GLY A 307 -2.54 -20.65 6.35
N VAL A 308 -2.70 -19.39 6.77
CA VAL A 308 -2.25 -18.18 6.04
C VAL A 308 -0.92 -17.62 6.55
N ASP A 309 -0.36 -18.22 7.61
CA ASP A 309 0.89 -17.84 8.28
C ASP A 309 2.11 -18.63 7.75
#